data_AF-A0A9D9PVK9-F1
#
_entry.id   AF-A0A9D9PVK9-F1
#
_cell.length_a   1.000
_cell.length_b   1.000
_cell.length_c   1.000
_cell.angle_alpha   90.00
_cell.angle_beta   90.00
_cell.angle_gamma   90.00
#
_symmetry.space_group_name_H-M   'P 1'
#
loop_
_entity.id
_entity.type
_entity.pdbx_description
1 polymer ?
#
loop_
_entity_poly.entity_id
_entity_poly.type
_entity_poly.pdbx_seq_one_letter_code
_entity_poly.pdbx_strand_id
1 'polypeptide(L)'
;MQSKIKDLKMEKSRYSEKIYELQDNIRVKYPTQIQMLETNTEKSRKDLETATTGNAILTIGGKSYDMTDPDCKKAGAEALKSALNDPKNTSEAVSHEVRIGEYRGFKLSMLFDDLTKAWKGCLEGNKPHYLDWNIHTDVGNITRMDNCISHIGKEVGKSAEKLETLKAELVQMEQDVNKPFAKSDELRAAETELDEVHIELTMFTLTDDSMNKEIFERLVDIFEPILTGDKTYQKYTAEGFEPLCVEMEGHILTIAHSYVQNGDLMWDPRIDFKIDYENKKATPVSYEMSSLGVYEEYDIKNLTPEIAEKLNELLDYTDTWLDNIEAKGYRPIGENEIEYSRKAVTAR
;
A
#
# COMPACT_ATOMS: atom_id res chain seq x y z
N MET A 1 -13.30 -8.54 -16.35
CA MET A 1 -13.70 -8.17 -14.97
C MET A 1 -12.50 -7.96 -14.05
N GLN A 2 -11.59 -8.93 -13.89
CA GLN A 2 -10.44 -8.82 -12.95
C GLN A 2 -9.57 -7.56 -13.15
N SER A 3 -9.22 -7.18 -14.39
CA SER A 3 -8.47 -5.95 -14.66
C SER A 3 -9.21 -4.69 -14.17
N LYS A 4 -10.52 -4.61 -14.41
CA LYS A 4 -11.36 -3.48 -13.97
C LYS A 4 -11.39 -3.38 -12.45
N ILE A 5 -11.57 -4.50 -11.75
CA ILE A 5 -11.56 -4.54 -10.27
C ILE A 5 -10.19 -4.09 -9.73
N LYS A 6 -9.10 -4.54 -10.34
CA LYS A 6 -7.74 -4.12 -9.97
C LYS A 6 -7.58 -2.60 -10.08
N ASP A 7 -8.03 -2.01 -11.19
CA ASP A 7 -7.95 -0.56 -11.41
C ASP A 7 -8.79 0.22 -10.38
N LEU A 8 -10.02 -0.23 -10.12
CA LEU A 8 -10.91 0.37 -9.11
C LEU A 8 -10.35 0.25 -7.68
N LYS A 9 -9.70 -0.88 -7.33
CA LYS A 9 -9.01 -1.06 -6.05
C LYS A 9 -7.82 -0.12 -5.92
N MET A 10 -7.05 0.06 -6.99
CA MET A 10 -5.95 1.03 -7.01
C MET A 10 -6.48 2.46 -6.79
N GLU A 11 -7.59 2.83 -7.43
CA GLU A 11 -8.23 4.14 -7.23
C GLU A 11 -8.73 4.32 -5.79
N LYS A 12 -9.33 3.28 -5.19
CA LYS A 12 -9.73 3.26 -3.77
C LYS A 12 -8.53 3.39 -2.82
N SER A 13 -7.40 2.78 -3.14
CA SER A 13 -6.15 2.95 -2.37
C SER A 13 -5.68 4.40 -2.39
N ARG A 14 -5.58 5.01 -3.58
CA ARG A 14 -5.21 6.42 -3.74
C ARG A 14 -6.17 7.36 -3.01
N TYR A 15 -7.48 7.07 -3.07
CA TYR A 15 -8.48 7.79 -2.30
C TYR A 15 -8.22 7.67 -0.79
N SER A 16 -7.91 6.48 -0.29
CA SER A 16 -7.64 6.25 1.13
C SER A 16 -6.38 6.98 1.61
N GLU A 17 -5.31 6.96 0.82
CA GLU A 17 -4.09 7.74 1.06
C GLU A 17 -4.40 9.25 1.18
N LYS A 18 -5.19 9.78 0.25
CA LYS A 18 -5.63 11.18 0.29
C LYS A 18 -6.43 11.51 1.56
N ILE A 19 -7.30 10.60 2.00
CA ILE A 19 -8.07 10.79 3.25
C ILE A 19 -7.13 10.84 4.46
N TYR A 20 -6.15 9.95 4.54
CA TYR A 20 -5.17 9.98 5.63
C TYR A 20 -4.34 11.27 5.63
N GLU A 21 -3.92 11.75 4.46
CA GLU A 21 -3.22 13.03 4.34
C GLU A 21 -4.09 14.20 4.80
N LEU A 22 -5.37 14.24 4.39
CA LEU A 22 -6.32 15.25 4.85
C LEU A 22 -6.52 15.21 6.36
N GLN A 23 -6.66 14.01 6.94
CA GLN A 23 -6.80 13.84 8.40
C GLN A 23 -5.58 14.37 9.16
N ASP A 24 -4.36 14.07 8.70
CA ASP A 24 -3.14 14.60 9.32
C ASP A 24 -3.07 16.13 9.21
N ASN A 25 -3.37 16.66 8.01
CA ASN A 25 -3.39 18.10 7.76
C ASN A 25 -4.40 18.83 8.67
N ILE A 26 -5.61 18.29 8.81
CA ILE A 26 -6.68 18.83 9.66
C ILE A 26 -6.31 18.73 11.14
N ARG A 27 -5.74 17.60 11.58
CA ARG A 27 -5.51 17.33 13.00
C ARG A 27 -4.30 18.09 13.55
N VAL A 28 -3.23 18.21 12.76
CA VAL A 28 -1.93 18.67 13.27
C VAL A 28 -1.43 19.86 12.48
N LYS A 29 -1.26 19.72 11.17
CA LYS A 29 -0.46 20.68 10.37
C LYS A 29 -1.09 22.06 10.29
N TYR A 30 -2.35 22.15 9.88
CA TYR A 30 -3.04 23.43 9.70
C TYR A 30 -3.35 24.12 11.03
N PRO A 31 -3.89 23.44 12.07
CA PRO A 31 -4.10 24.07 13.38
C PRO A 31 -2.81 24.66 13.96
N THR A 32 -1.69 23.95 13.85
CA THR A 32 -0.39 24.45 14.32
C THR A 32 0.06 25.70 13.56
N GLN A 33 -0.07 25.69 12.23
CA GLN A 33 0.27 26.86 11.40
C GLN A 33 -0.64 28.06 11.69
N ILE A 34 -1.94 27.82 11.85
CA ILE A 34 -2.93 28.84 12.20
C ILE A 34 -2.58 29.45 13.55
N GLN A 35 -2.40 28.64 14.59
CA GLN A 35 -2.08 29.14 15.94
C GLN A 35 -0.79 29.98 15.96
N MET A 36 0.24 29.52 15.27
CA MET A 36 1.51 30.24 15.16
C MET A 36 1.33 31.56 14.40
N LEU A 37 0.59 31.56 13.30
CA LEU A 37 0.32 32.76 12.50
C LEU A 37 -0.60 33.75 13.22
N GLU A 38 -1.58 33.28 14.00
CA GLU A 38 -2.44 34.09 14.87
C GLU A 38 -1.61 34.82 15.93
N THR A 39 -0.79 34.07 16.66
CA THR A 39 0.11 34.63 17.68
C THR A 39 1.04 35.68 17.07
N ASN A 40 1.56 35.38 15.89
CA ASN A 40 2.44 36.30 15.16
C ASN A 40 1.68 37.54 14.67
N THR A 41 0.50 37.38 14.12
CA THR A 41 -0.33 38.49 13.65
C THR A 41 -0.72 39.40 14.79
N GLU A 42 -1.07 38.83 15.95
CA GLU A 42 -1.39 39.58 17.17
C GLU A 42 -0.21 40.41 17.67
N LYS A 43 0.99 39.81 17.74
CA LYS A 43 2.22 40.57 18.07
C LYS A 43 2.47 41.71 17.08
N SER A 44 2.30 41.46 15.78
CA SER A 44 2.47 42.49 14.76
C SER A 44 1.39 43.59 14.83
N ARG A 45 0.16 43.27 15.24
CA ARG A 45 -0.91 44.26 15.48
C ARG A 45 -0.59 45.16 16.67
N LYS A 46 -0.08 44.60 17.76
CA LYS A 46 0.42 45.39 18.90
C LYS A 46 1.57 46.31 18.51
N ASP A 47 2.49 45.82 17.68
CA ASP A 47 3.56 46.68 17.15
C ASP A 47 3.03 47.78 16.23
N LEU A 48 2.01 47.50 15.43
CA LEU A 48 1.33 48.53 14.63
C LEU A 48 0.65 49.59 15.50
N GLU A 49 0.04 49.19 16.61
CA GLU A 49 -0.51 50.12 17.60
C GLU A 49 0.59 51.01 18.20
N THR A 50 1.72 50.42 18.62
CA THR A 50 2.90 51.18 19.08
C THR A 50 3.41 52.13 18.00
N ALA A 51 3.48 51.68 16.75
CA ALA A 51 3.92 52.49 15.61
C ALA A 51 3.02 53.70 15.32
N THR A 52 1.72 53.56 15.55
CA THR A 52 0.71 54.59 15.26
C THR A 52 0.51 55.56 16.42
N THR A 53 0.66 55.09 17.66
CA THR A 53 0.50 55.90 18.89
C THR A 53 1.80 56.48 19.41
N GLY A 54 2.95 55.93 18.99
CA GLY A 54 4.27 56.34 19.43
C GLY A 54 4.61 57.76 19.00
N ASN A 55 4.98 58.61 19.96
CA ASN A 55 5.53 59.92 19.69
C ASN A 55 6.82 59.79 18.87
N ALA A 56 7.05 60.70 17.92
CA ALA A 56 8.24 60.73 17.07
C ALA A 56 9.49 61.18 17.85
N ILE A 57 9.83 60.46 18.92
CA ILE A 57 10.95 60.73 19.82
C ILE A 57 12.02 59.67 19.60
N LEU A 58 13.26 60.13 19.43
CA LEU A 58 14.47 59.33 19.50
C LEU A 58 15.14 59.56 20.85
N THR A 59 15.51 58.50 21.55
CA THR A 59 16.25 58.58 22.81
C THR A 59 17.59 57.90 22.66
N ILE A 60 18.71 58.61 22.83
CA ILE A 60 20.07 58.06 22.76
C ILE A 60 20.84 58.50 24.01
N GLY A 61 21.46 57.56 24.73
CA GLY A 61 22.24 57.87 25.94
C GLY A 61 21.44 58.64 27.01
N GLY A 62 20.14 58.37 27.13
CA GLY A 62 19.23 59.03 28.08
C GLY A 62 18.75 60.43 27.67
N LYS A 63 19.16 60.95 26.50
CA LYS A 63 18.65 62.22 25.95
C LYS A 63 17.57 61.96 24.92
N SER A 64 16.46 62.69 24.99
CA SER A 64 15.35 62.60 24.04
C SER A 64 15.37 63.74 23.03
N TYR A 65 15.07 63.41 21.79
CA TYR A 65 15.06 64.30 20.64
C TYR A 65 13.71 64.18 19.94
N ASP A 66 12.99 65.30 19.79
CA ASP A 66 11.76 65.33 19.00
C ASP A 66 12.11 65.34 17.49
N MET A 67 11.68 64.34 16.76
CA MET A 67 11.99 64.17 15.33
C MET A 67 11.05 64.96 14.41
N THR A 68 10.01 65.59 14.97
CA THR A 68 9.14 66.52 14.23
C THR A 68 9.75 67.91 14.11
N ASP A 69 10.60 68.29 15.08
CA ASP A 69 11.36 69.53 15.04
C ASP A 69 12.66 69.36 14.21
N PRO A 70 12.91 70.19 13.18
CA PRO A 70 14.07 70.04 12.30
C PRO A 70 15.44 70.13 12.99
N ASP A 71 15.57 71.02 13.98
CA ASP A 71 16.84 71.23 14.69
C ASP A 71 17.10 70.08 15.66
N CYS A 72 16.07 69.63 16.39
CA CYS A 72 16.13 68.44 17.21
C CYS A 72 16.37 67.16 16.40
N LYS A 73 15.79 67.05 15.19
CA LYS A 73 16.04 65.94 14.28
C LYS A 73 17.50 65.86 13.85
N LYS A 74 18.13 67.00 13.54
CA LYS A 74 19.57 67.03 13.21
C LYS A 74 20.43 66.62 14.40
N ALA A 75 20.16 67.18 15.59
CA ALA A 75 20.89 66.82 16.81
C ALA A 75 20.73 65.33 17.19
N GLY A 76 19.53 64.78 17.03
CA GLY A 76 19.26 63.36 17.29
C GLY A 76 19.92 62.44 16.27
N ALA A 77 19.95 62.84 14.99
CA ALA A 77 20.66 62.13 13.94
C ALA A 77 22.19 62.06 14.20
N GLU A 78 22.78 63.18 14.65
CA GLU A 78 24.18 63.22 15.08
C GLU A 78 24.42 62.31 16.29
N ALA A 79 23.54 62.34 17.30
CA ALA A 79 23.64 61.45 18.46
C ALA A 79 23.55 59.96 18.10
N LEU A 80 22.64 59.59 17.19
CA LEU A 80 22.53 58.22 16.68
C LEU A 80 23.79 57.80 15.93
N LYS A 81 24.34 58.66 15.06
CA LYS A 81 25.59 58.40 14.35
C LYS A 81 26.75 58.19 15.32
N SER A 82 26.85 59.01 16.37
CA SER A 82 27.85 58.82 17.43
C SER A 82 27.69 57.49 18.14
N ALA A 83 26.46 57.09 18.51
CA ALA A 83 26.20 55.80 19.15
C ALA A 83 26.54 54.60 18.24
N LEU A 84 26.24 54.68 16.94
CA LEU A 84 26.55 53.64 15.97
C LEU A 84 28.06 53.49 15.67
N ASN A 85 28.85 54.54 15.90
CA ASN A 85 30.31 54.54 15.71
C ASN A 85 31.09 54.47 17.03
N ASP A 86 30.40 54.32 18.17
CA ASP A 86 31.06 54.20 19.47
C ASP A 86 31.92 52.92 19.48
N PRO A 87 33.22 52.99 19.83
CA PRO A 87 34.11 51.82 19.84
C PRO A 87 33.63 50.66 20.72
N LYS A 88 32.95 50.98 21.83
CA LYS A 88 32.37 49.96 22.71
C LYS A 88 31.18 49.29 22.03
N ASN A 89 30.25 50.07 21.50
CA ASN A 89 29.07 49.52 20.83
C ASN A 89 29.46 48.69 19.60
N THR A 90 30.37 49.20 18.77
CA THR A 90 30.83 48.50 17.56
C THR A 90 31.57 47.21 17.87
N SER A 91 32.43 47.18 18.89
CA SER A 91 33.14 45.94 19.27
C SER A 91 32.20 44.87 19.84
N GLU A 92 31.26 45.24 20.72
CA GLU A 92 30.27 44.31 21.28
C GLU A 92 29.29 43.80 20.20
N ALA A 93 28.87 44.70 19.30
CA ALA A 93 27.88 44.42 18.26
C ALA A 93 28.34 43.39 17.21
N VAL A 94 29.64 43.07 17.16
CA VAL A 94 30.18 41.97 16.33
C VAL A 94 29.80 40.59 16.89
N SER A 95 29.55 40.50 18.20
CA SER A 95 29.30 39.23 18.88
C SER A 95 27.84 39.02 19.29
N HIS A 96 27.13 40.09 19.64
CA HIS A 96 25.72 40.03 20.02
C HIS A 96 25.04 41.37 19.77
N GLU A 97 23.71 41.39 19.85
CA GLU A 97 22.94 42.63 19.70
C GLU A 97 23.20 43.62 20.86
N VAL A 98 23.40 44.89 20.53
CA VAL A 98 23.71 45.98 21.47
C VAL A 98 22.60 47.02 21.45
N ARG A 99 22.02 47.29 22.62
CA ARG A 99 20.99 48.31 22.83
C ARG A 99 21.61 49.71 22.75
N ILE A 100 21.11 50.58 21.86
CA ILE A 100 21.66 51.93 21.66
C ILE A 100 20.69 53.07 21.96
N GLY A 101 19.37 52.83 21.99
CA GLY A 101 18.41 53.90 22.27
C GLY A 101 16.96 53.54 22.02
N GLU A 102 15.99 54.44 22.12
CA GLU A 102 14.58 54.15 21.85
C GLU A 102 14.10 54.98 20.66
N TYR A 103 13.23 54.43 19.83
CA TYR A 103 12.65 55.17 18.71
C TYR A 103 11.16 54.87 18.58
N ARG A 104 10.30 55.88 18.75
CA ARG A 104 8.83 55.74 18.62
C ARG A 104 8.23 54.59 19.45
N GLY A 105 8.74 54.40 20.67
CA GLY A 105 8.29 53.33 21.57
C GLY A 105 8.91 51.95 21.30
N PHE A 106 9.78 51.82 20.28
CA PHE A 106 10.55 50.60 20.03
C PHE A 106 11.94 50.70 20.65
N LYS A 107 12.44 49.54 21.09
CA LYS A 107 13.82 49.42 21.52
C LYS A 107 14.74 49.38 20.29
N LEU A 108 15.56 50.42 20.11
CA LEU A 108 16.60 50.49 19.07
C LEU A 108 17.94 49.85 19.45
N SER A 109 18.39 48.90 18.65
CA SER A 109 19.67 48.20 18.82
C SER A 109 20.46 48.11 17.52
N MET A 110 21.72 47.67 17.63
CA MET A 110 22.60 47.39 16.50
C MET A 110 23.30 46.03 16.66
N LEU A 111 23.60 45.39 15.54
CA LEU A 111 24.45 44.19 15.46
C LEU A 111 25.19 44.18 14.12
N PHE A 112 26.32 43.49 14.05
CA PHE A 112 27.00 43.22 12.78
C PHE A 112 26.57 41.84 12.27
N ASP A 113 25.96 41.81 11.10
CA ASP A 113 25.59 40.56 10.45
C ASP A 113 26.79 40.05 9.66
N ASP A 114 27.42 38.99 10.18
CA ASP A 114 28.63 38.43 9.59
C ASP A 114 28.40 37.78 8.21
N LEU A 115 27.16 37.36 7.91
CA LEU A 115 26.81 36.77 6.61
C LEU A 115 26.72 37.86 5.53
N THR A 116 26.05 38.98 5.83
CA THR A 116 25.88 40.08 4.88
C THR A 116 27.01 41.12 4.95
N LYS A 117 27.94 40.97 5.90
CA LYS A 117 29.02 41.91 6.20
C LYS A 117 28.51 43.35 6.36
N ALA A 118 27.34 43.49 6.99
CA ALA A 118 26.63 44.75 7.11
C ALA A 118 26.19 45.02 8.55
N TRP A 119 26.18 46.31 8.94
CA TRP A 119 25.57 46.74 10.18
C TRP A 119 24.05 46.70 10.07
N LYS A 120 23.41 45.96 10.97
CA LYS A 120 21.95 45.86 11.08
C LYS A 120 21.46 46.63 12.29
N GLY A 121 20.31 47.25 12.12
CA GLY A 121 19.51 47.80 13.21
C GLY A 121 18.30 46.92 13.49
N CYS A 122 17.87 46.92 14.73
CA CYS A 122 16.62 46.29 15.14
C CYS A 122 15.78 47.29 15.93
N LEU A 123 14.51 47.41 15.53
CA LEU A 123 13.45 48.04 16.29
C LEU A 123 12.67 46.92 16.97
N GLU A 124 13.02 46.61 18.22
CA GLU A 124 12.41 45.54 18.99
C GLU A 124 11.13 46.04 19.68
N GLY A 125 10.00 45.43 19.30
CA GLY A 125 8.71 45.53 19.98
C GLY A 125 8.28 44.15 20.51
N ASN A 126 7.04 43.76 20.23
CA ASN A 126 6.57 42.37 20.41
C ASN A 126 7.20 41.42 19.37
N LYS A 127 7.68 41.98 18.26
CA LYS A 127 8.59 41.34 17.30
C LYS A 127 9.80 42.24 17.00
N PRO A 128 10.94 41.63 16.61
CA PRO A 128 12.07 42.38 16.09
C PRO A 128 11.80 42.80 14.63
N HIS A 129 12.06 44.08 14.32
CA HIS A 129 11.98 44.63 12.96
C HIS A 129 13.36 45.11 12.53
N TYR A 130 13.98 44.40 11.58
CA TYR A 130 15.35 44.68 11.15
C TYR A 130 15.43 45.71 10.03
N LEU A 131 16.48 46.52 10.04
CA LEU A 131 16.85 47.47 8.99
C LEU A 131 18.36 47.48 8.78
N ASP A 132 18.83 48.05 7.66
CA ASP A 132 20.26 48.22 7.41
C ASP A 132 20.76 49.56 7.94
N TRP A 133 21.78 49.55 8.78
CA TRP A 133 22.45 50.79 9.17
C TRP A 133 23.41 51.27 8.10
N ASN A 134 23.46 52.59 7.92
CA ASN A 134 24.58 53.24 7.24
C ASN A 134 25.30 54.11 8.27
N ILE A 135 26.46 53.67 8.74
CA ILE A 135 27.20 54.36 9.82
C ILE A 135 27.78 55.73 9.40
N HIS A 136 27.76 56.05 8.10
CA HIS A 136 28.34 57.28 7.55
C HIS A 136 27.32 58.40 7.34
N THR A 137 26.02 58.09 7.31
CA THR A 137 24.97 59.10 7.10
C THR A 137 24.61 59.80 8.42
N ASP A 138 24.21 61.06 8.32
CA ASP A 138 23.66 61.79 9.45
C ASP A 138 22.16 61.45 9.59
N VAL A 139 21.32 62.03 8.73
CA VAL A 139 19.84 61.91 8.86
C VAL A 139 19.27 60.64 8.23
N GLY A 140 19.97 60.00 7.28
CA GLY A 140 19.39 58.91 6.48
C GLY A 140 18.94 57.70 7.30
N ASN A 141 19.55 57.46 8.46
CA ASN A 141 19.17 56.37 9.37
C ASN A 141 17.81 56.61 10.06
N ILE A 142 17.41 57.86 10.28
CA ILE A 142 16.07 58.20 10.76
C ILE A 142 15.03 57.77 9.73
N THR A 143 15.25 58.10 8.45
CA THR A 143 14.38 57.69 7.35
C THR A 143 14.29 56.16 7.23
N ARG A 144 15.40 55.44 7.45
CA ARG A 144 15.38 53.96 7.43
C ARG A 144 14.51 53.38 8.54
N MET A 145 14.58 53.94 9.76
CA MET A 145 13.70 53.53 10.85
C MET A 145 12.23 53.87 10.56
N ASP A 146 11.94 55.07 10.03
CA ASP A 146 10.57 55.45 9.63
C ASP A 146 9.99 54.51 8.57
N ASN A 147 10.80 54.12 7.59
CA ASN A 147 10.42 53.16 6.56
C ASN A 147 10.18 51.76 7.15
N CYS A 148 11.04 51.32 8.07
CA CYS A 148 10.90 50.05 8.77
C CYS A 148 9.57 49.99 9.54
N ILE A 149 9.24 51.04 10.29
CA ILE A 149 7.97 51.16 11.04
C ILE A 149 6.76 51.20 10.10
N SER A 150 6.85 51.98 9.02
CA SER A 150 5.75 52.10 8.04
C SER A 150 5.44 50.77 7.35
N HIS A 151 6.43 49.86 7.27
CA HIS A 151 6.25 48.54 6.68
C HIS A 151 5.45 47.57 7.57
N ILE A 152 5.39 47.82 8.89
CA ILE A 152 4.68 46.94 9.85
C ILE A 152 3.21 46.76 9.45
N GLY A 153 2.52 47.84 9.06
CA GLY A 153 1.12 47.77 8.64
C GLY A 153 0.89 46.88 7.42
N LYS A 154 1.81 46.92 6.45
CA LYS A 154 1.76 46.06 5.26
C LYS A 154 1.95 44.59 5.63
N GLU A 155 2.86 44.29 6.54
CA GLU A 155 3.12 42.92 7.00
C GLU A 155 1.97 42.35 7.84
N VAL A 156 1.31 43.18 8.65
CA VAL A 156 0.06 42.82 9.35
C VAL A 156 -1.02 42.43 8.34
N GLY A 157 -1.22 43.24 7.30
CA GLY A 157 -2.21 42.98 6.25
C GLY A 157 -1.97 41.64 5.56
N LYS A 158 -0.74 41.39 5.08
CA LYS A 158 -0.37 40.11 4.46
C LYS A 158 -0.53 38.91 5.39
N SER A 159 -0.14 39.07 6.67
CA SER A 159 -0.25 37.99 7.65
C SER A 159 -1.71 37.63 7.95
N ALA A 160 -2.58 38.65 8.05
CA ALA A 160 -4.01 38.47 8.24
C ALA A 160 -4.66 37.79 7.01
N GLU A 161 -4.31 38.21 5.79
CA GLU A 161 -4.82 37.59 4.57
C GLU A 161 -4.41 36.12 4.46
N LYS A 162 -3.14 35.80 4.75
CA LYS A 162 -2.66 34.42 4.80
C LYS A 162 -3.37 33.59 5.88
N LEU A 163 -3.68 34.19 7.02
CA LEU A 163 -4.42 33.52 8.10
C LEU A 163 -5.84 33.16 7.67
N GLU A 164 -6.55 34.07 7.01
CA GLU A 164 -7.88 33.81 6.48
C GLU A 164 -7.83 32.71 5.40
N THR A 165 -6.84 32.72 4.51
CA THR A 165 -6.64 31.65 3.53
C THR A 165 -6.46 30.29 4.19
N LEU A 166 -5.57 30.17 5.18
CA LEU A 166 -5.34 28.90 5.89
C LEU A 166 -6.60 28.41 6.63
N LYS A 167 -7.38 29.31 7.20
CA LYS A 167 -8.65 28.97 7.84
C LYS A 167 -9.68 28.48 6.83
N ALA A 168 -9.80 29.13 5.68
CA ALA A 168 -10.70 28.71 4.61
C ALA A 168 -10.30 27.34 4.03
N GLU A 169 -8.99 27.12 3.81
CA GLU A 169 -8.46 25.84 3.37
C GLU A 169 -8.74 24.72 4.40
N LEU A 170 -8.61 25.01 5.70
CA LEU A 170 -8.96 24.05 6.76
C LEU A 170 -10.43 23.64 6.69
N VAL A 171 -11.35 24.60 6.57
CA VAL A 171 -12.78 24.32 6.41
C VAL A 171 -13.06 23.49 5.16
N GLN A 172 -12.37 23.78 4.04
CA GLN A 172 -12.54 23.01 2.82
C GLN A 172 -12.04 21.56 2.97
N MET A 173 -10.90 21.35 3.64
CA MET A 173 -10.38 20.01 3.91
C MET A 173 -11.32 19.22 4.84
N GLU A 174 -11.91 19.86 5.85
CA GLU A 174 -12.92 19.24 6.73
C GLU A 174 -14.19 18.81 5.96
N GLN A 175 -14.54 19.50 4.88
CA GLN A 175 -15.60 19.04 3.99
C GLN A 175 -15.14 17.89 3.10
N ASP A 176 -13.94 17.99 2.53
CA ASP A 176 -13.40 17.03 1.58
C ASP A 176 -13.10 15.66 2.20
N VAL A 177 -12.64 15.62 3.45
CA VAL A 177 -12.33 14.37 4.17
C VAL A 177 -13.56 13.50 4.40
N ASN A 178 -14.77 14.09 4.34
CA ASN A 178 -16.04 13.38 4.52
C ASN A 178 -16.66 12.92 3.20
N LYS A 179 -16.08 13.28 2.04
CA LYS A 179 -16.62 12.86 0.73
C LYS A 179 -16.31 11.39 0.48
N PRO A 180 -17.32 10.54 0.25
CA PRO A 180 -17.08 9.11 0.03
C PRO A 180 -16.38 8.84 -1.31
N PHE A 181 -15.81 7.63 -1.43
CA PHE A 181 -15.23 7.17 -2.70
C PHE A 181 -16.31 7.03 -3.78
N ALA A 182 -16.23 7.85 -4.82
CA ALA A 182 -17.28 8.00 -5.84
C ALA A 182 -17.63 6.69 -6.58
N LYS A 183 -16.66 5.79 -6.76
CA LYS A 183 -16.85 4.51 -7.47
C LYS A 183 -17.02 3.31 -6.53
N SER A 184 -17.41 3.56 -5.28
CA SER A 184 -17.63 2.48 -4.31
C SER A 184 -18.68 1.48 -4.78
N ASP A 185 -19.79 1.95 -5.33
CA ASP A 185 -20.84 1.08 -5.85
C ASP A 185 -20.41 0.34 -7.12
N GLU A 186 -19.65 1.00 -8.01
CA GLU A 186 -19.11 0.35 -9.22
C GLU A 186 -18.14 -0.78 -8.86
N LEU A 187 -17.24 -0.54 -7.90
CA LEU A 187 -16.33 -1.58 -7.41
C LEU A 187 -17.10 -2.75 -6.81
N ARG A 188 -18.08 -2.46 -5.95
CA ARG A 188 -18.91 -3.50 -5.32
C ARG A 188 -19.66 -4.33 -6.36
N ALA A 189 -20.30 -3.68 -7.34
CA ALA A 189 -21.03 -4.37 -8.40
C ALA A 189 -20.11 -5.27 -9.23
N ALA A 190 -18.91 -4.79 -9.58
CA ALA A 190 -17.95 -5.59 -10.34
C ALA A 190 -17.39 -6.78 -9.55
N GLU A 191 -17.19 -6.63 -8.23
CA GLU A 191 -16.80 -7.74 -7.36
C GLU A 191 -17.91 -8.79 -7.26
N THR A 192 -19.17 -8.37 -7.07
CA THR A 192 -20.32 -9.29 -7.05
C THR A 192 -20.48 -10.03 -8.37
N GLU A 193 -20.37 -9.35 -9.51
CA GLU A 193 -20.43 -9.97 -10.84
C GLU A 193 -19.32 -11.02 -11.02
N LEU A 194 -18.10 -10.75 -10.55
CA LEU A 194 -17.00 -11.71 -10.61
C LEU A 194 -17.28 -12.95 -9.76
N ASP A 195 -17.82 -12.76 -8.55
CA ASP A 195 -18.17 -13.87 -7.65
C ASP A 195 -19.30 -14.73 -8.24
N GLU A 196 -20.33 -14.11 -8.82
CA GLU A 196 -21.42 -14.80 -9.50
C GLU A 196 -20.90 -15.65 -10.68
N VAL A 197 -20.04 -15.08 -11.52
CA VAL A 197 -19.42 -15.82 -12.64
C VAL A 197 -18.53 -16.95 -12.15
N HIS A 198 -17.80 -16.76 -11.05
CA HIS A 198 -16.99 -17.82 -10.47
C HIS A 198 -17.86 -18.98 -9.99
N ILE A 199 -18.97 -18.70 -9.29
CA ILE A 199 -19.93 -19.71 -8.85
C ILE A 199 -20.53 -20.45 -10.05
N GLU A 200 -20.95 -19.74 -11.10
CA GLU A 200 -21.54 -20.36 -12.29
C GLU A 200 -20.54 -21.27 -13.01
N LEU A 201 -19.29 -20.81 -13.17
CA LEU A 201 -18.22 -21.61 -13.78
C LEU A 201 -17.95 -22.87 -12.97
N THR A 202 -17.88 -22.76 -11.65
CA THR A 202 -17.78 -23.92 -10.76
C THR A 202 -18.95 -24.88 -10.96
N MET A 203 -20.19 -24.39 -10.96
CA MET A 203 -21.35 -25.25 -11.14
C MET A 203 -21.35 -25.97 -12.49
N PHE A 204 -20.86 -25.31 -13.55
CA PHE A 204 -20.66 -25.93 -14.86
C PHE A 204 -19.61 -27.04 -14.81
N THR A 205 -18.43 -26.80 -14.21
CA THR A 205 -17.39 -27.84 -14.10
C THR A 205 -17.82 -29.03 -13.23
N LEU A 206 -18.64 -28.79 -12.20
CA LEU A 206 -19.22 -29.83 -11.35
C LEU A 206 -20.25 -30.72 -12.08
N THR A 207 -20.83 -30.24 -13.20
CA THR A 207 -21.94 -30.92 -13.90
C THR A 207 -21.58 -31.41 -15.31
N ASP A 208 -20.34 -31.16 -15.77
CA ASP A 208 -19.84 -31.66 -17.05
C ASP A 208 -19.33 -33.11 -16.92
N ASP A 209 -20.11 -34.05 -17.44
CA ASP A 209 -19.78 -35.47 -17.41
C ASP A 209 -19.05 -35.97 -18.67
N SER A 210 -18.69 -35.10 -19.61
CA SER A 210 -18.11 -35.50 -20.90
C SER A 210 -16.87 -36.37 -20.73
N MET A 211 -15.90 -35.92 -19.94
CA MET A 211 -14.66 -36.66 -19.67
C MET A 211 -14.92 -38.00 -18.96
N ASN A 212 -15.85 -38.03 -18.01
CA ASN A 212 -16.23 -39.28 -17.33
C ASN A 212 -16.77 -40.33 -18.32
N LYS A 213 -17.48 -39.88 -19.38
CA LYS A 213 -18.01 -40.76 -20.43
C LYS A 213 -16.94 -41.22 -21.40
N GLU A 214 -16.05 -40.32 -21.80
CA GLU A 214 -14.91 -40.66 -22.67
C GLU A 214 -13.99 -41.69 -21.99
N ILE A 215 -13.62 -41.47 -20.73
CA ILE A 215 -12.84 -42.45 -19.95
C ILE A 215 -13.57 -43.79 -19.82
N PHE A 216 -14.89 -43.78 -19.58
CA PHE A 216 -15.67 -45.03 -19.53
C PHE A 216 -15.55 -45.82 -20.83
N GLU A 217 -15.72 -45.18 -21.99
CA GLU A 217 -15.62 -45.84 -23.30
C GLU A 217 -14.22 -46.43 -23.51
N ARG A 218 -13.16 -45.67 -23.18
CA ARG A 218 -11.78 -46.17 -23.25
C ARG A 218 -11.52 -47.35 -22.33
N LEU A 219 -12.02 -47.31 -21.09
CA LEU A 219 -11.86 -48.40 -20.13
C LEU A 219 -12.56 -49.68 -20.59
N VAL A 220 -13.73 -49.55 -21.22
CA VAL A 220 -14.45 -50.68 -21.84
C VAL A 220 -13.62 -51.26 -22.99
N ASP A 221 -13.04 -50.42 -23.85
CA ASP A 221 -12.25 -50.89 -24.99
C ASP A 221 -10.94 -51.59 -24.56
N ILE A 222 -10.23 -51.05 -23.56
CA ILE A 222 -8.93 -51.56 -23.13
C ILE A 222 -9.07 -52.80 -22.22
N PHE A 223 -10.09 -52.80 -21.36
CA PHE A 223 -10.28 -53.83 -20.32
C PHE A 223 -11.60 -54.58 -20.45
N GLU A 224 -12.07 -54.79 -21.70
CA GLU A 224 -13.37 -55.41 -22.03
C GLU A 224 -13.73 -56.60 -21.13
N PRO A 225 -12.89 -57.64 -20.93
CA PRO A 225 -13.30 -58.82 -20.15
C PRO A 225 -13.63 -58.52 -18.68
N ILE A 226 -13.08 -57.45 -18.11
CA ILE A 226 -13.38 -57.03 -16.74
C ILE A 226 -14.70 -56.24 -16.70
N LEU A 227 -14.91 -55.36 -17.69
CA LEU A 227 -16.06 -54.46 -17.76
C LEU A 227 -17.33 -55.19 -18.25
N THR A 228 -17.20 -56.29 -19.00
CA THR A 228 -18.32 -57.17 -19.38
C THR A 228 -18.71 -58.15 -18.28
N GLY A 229 -17.86 -58.32 -17.27
CA GLY A 229 -18.05 -59.28 -16.17
C GLY A 229 -17.57 -60.70 -16.46
N ASP A 230 -16.85 -60.92 -17.56
CA ASP A 230 -16.24 -62.22 -17.88
C ASP A 230 -15.12 -62.58 -16.89
N LYS A 231 -14.46 -61.56 -16.32
CA LYS A 231 -13.43 -61.68 -15.29
C LYS A 231 -13.65 -60.63 -14.21
N THR A 232 -13.28 -60.96 -12.97
CA THR A 232 -13.24 -59.98 -11.87
C THR A 232 -11.83 -59.42 -11.64
N TYR A 233 -10.81 -60.07 -12.19
CA TYR A 233 -9.41 -59.68 -12.05
C TYR A 233 -8.60 -60.09 -13.27
N GLN A 234 -7.70 -59.22 -13.74
CA GLN A 234 -6.73 -59.53 -14.78
C GLN A 234 -5.42 -58.78 -14.51
N LYS A 235 -4.31 -59.51 -14.60
CA LYS A 235 -2.96 -58.94 -14.59
C LYS A 235 -2.42 -58.83 -16.01
N TYR A 236 -1.78 -57.72 -16.31
CA TYR A 236 -1.12 -57.44 -17.59
C TYR A 236 0.36 -57.13 -17.37
N THR A 237 1.19 -57.48 -18.35
CA THR A 237 2.62 -57.16 -18.35
C THR A 237 3.07 -56.59 -19.70
N ALA A 238 4.10 -55.75 -19.64
CA ALA A 238 4.83 -55.25 -20.79
C ALA A 238 6.34 -55.34 -20.48
N GLU A 239 7.16 -55.58 -21.50
CA GLU A 239 8.60 -55.73 -21.32
C GLU A 239 9.23 -54.42 -20.81
N GLY A 240 9.97 -54.49 -19.70
CA GLY A 240 10.65 -53.34 -19.11
C GLY A 240 9.75 -52.38 -18.32
N PHE A 241 8.49 -52.75 -18.07
CA PHE A 241 7.56 -51.95 -17.27
C PHE A 241 6.92 -52.75 -16.14
N GLU A 242 6.47 -52.05 -15.11
CA GLU A 242 5.79 -52.63 -13.96
C GLU A 242 4.45 -53.27 -14.36
N PRO A 243 4.05 -54.40 -13.75
CA PRO A 243 2.80 -55.05 -14.07
C PRO A 243 1.61 -54.13 -13.79
N LEU A 244 0.57 -54.25 -14.61
CA LEU A 244 -0.71 -53.57 -14.44
C LEU A 244 -1.74 -54.57 -13.93
N CYS A 245 -2.38 -54.27 -12.81
CA CYS A 245 -3.48 -55.03 -12.26
C CYS A 245 -4.79 -54.29 -12.51
N VAL A 246 -5.80 -55.02 -12.96
CA VAL A 246 -7.15 -54.50 -13.16
C VAL A 246 -8.13 -55.40 -12.43
N GLU A 247 -8.95 -54.83 -11.56
CA GLU A 247 -9.87 -55.56 -10.69
C GLU A 247 -11.22 -54.84 -10.63
N MET A 248 -12.31 -55.61 -10.62
CA MET A 248 -13.67 -55.10 -10.41
C MET A 248 -14.24 -55.69 -9.12
N GLU A 249 -14.57 -54.82 -8.17
CA GLU A 249 -15.28 -55.17 -6.94
C GLU A 249 -16.62 -54.41 -6.88
N GLY A 250 -17.72 -55.13 -7.13
CA GLY A 250 -19.05 -54.52 -7.21
C GLY A 250 -19.16 -53.53 -8.37
N HIS A 251 -19.12 -52.24 -8.05
CA HIS A 251 -19.13 -51.14 -9.03
C HIS A 251 -17.84 -50.31 -9.02
N ILE A 252 -16.79 -50.78 -8.32
CA ILE A 252 -15.49 -50.10 -8.26
C ILE A 252 -14.50 -50.87 -9.13
N LEU A 253 -14.00 -50.21 -10.16
CA LEU A 253 -12.91 -50.68 -11.00
C LEU A 253 -11.60 -50.10 -10.46
N THR A 254 -10.69 -50.96 -10.02
CA THR A 254 -9.34 -50.60 -9.59
C THR A 254 -8.35 -50.89 -10.70
N ILE A 255 -7.56 -49.89 -11.08
CA ILE A 255 -6.49 -50.02 -12.06
C ILE A 255 -5.20 -49.56 -11.38
N ALA A 256 -4.20 -50.44 -11.35
CA ALA A 256 -3.00 -50.14 -10.60
C ALA A 256 -1.74 -50.75 -11.21
N HIS A 257 -0.68 -49.95 -11.32
CA HIS A 257 0.67 -50.47 -11.43
C HIS A 257 1.22 -50.77 -10.05
N SER A 258 1.90 -51.91 -9.91
CA SER A 258 2.40 -52.36 -8.61
C SER A 258 3.84 -52.85 -8.68
N TYR A 259 4.66 -52.47 -7.70
CA TYR A 259 6.01 -53.00 -7.52
C TYR A 259 6.29 -53.30 -6.04
N VAL A 260 7.37 -54.03 -5.75
CA VAL A 260 7.75 -54.36 -4.36
C VAL A 260 8.96 -53.53 -3.95
N GLN A 261 8.85 -52.82 -2.82
CA GLN A 261 9.93 -52.04 -2.24
C GLN A 261 10.13 -52.44 -0.79
N ASN A 262 11.33 -52.92 -0.45
CA ASN A 262 11.68 -53.39 0.91
C ASN A 262 10.74 -54.48 1.49
N GLY A 263 10.01 -55.20 0.62
CA GLY A 263 9.05 -56.23 1.02
C GLY A 263 7.60 -55.76 1.06
N ASP A 264 7.37 -54.45 0.97
CA ASP A 264 6.03 -53.85 0.89
C ASP A 264 5.59 -53.68 -0.57
N LEU A 265 4.29 -53.85 -0.83
CA LEU A 265 3.68 -53.59 -2.12
C LEU A 265 3.40 -52.10 -2.25
N MET A 266 3.88 -51.50 -3.35
CA MET A 266 3.75 -50.07 -3.65
C MET A 266 2.92 -49.88 -4.93
N TRP A 267 2.11 -48.83 -4.97
CA TRP A 267 1.27 -48.46 -6.11
C TRP A 267 1.80 -47.22 -6.84
N ASP A 268 1.92 -47.26 -8.17
CA ASP A 268 2.48 -46.15 -8.97
C ASP A 268 1.97 -46.12 -10.43
N PRO A 269 0.79 -45.51 -10.71
CA PRO A 269 -0.28 -45.16 -9.77
C PRO A 269 -1.25 -46.32 -9.50
N ARG A 270 -2.15 -46.11 -8.52
CA ARG A 270 -3.45 -46.78 -8.40
C ARG A 270 -4.57 -45.75 -8.51
N ILE A 271 -5.60 -46.07 -9.30
CA ILE A 271 -6.82 -45.26 -9.41
C ILE A 271 -8.02 -46.18 -9.29
N ASP A 272 -8.96 -45.81 -8.43
CA ASP A 272 -10.24 -46.51 -8.28
C ASP A 272 -11.34 -45.67 -8.94
N PHE A 273 -12.14 -46.29 -9.81
CA PHE A 273 -13.25 -45.67 -10.52
C PHE A 273 -14.56 -46.29 -10.11
N LYS A 274 -15.55 -45.46 -9.78
CA LYS A 274 -16.94 -45.88 -9.72
C LYS A 274 -17.51 -45.96 -11.13
N ILE A 275 -17.93 -47.16 -11.52
CA ILE A 275 -18.50 -47.44 -12.84
C ILE A 275 -20.02 -47.34 -12.78
N ASP A 276 -20.57 -46.42 -13.58
CA ASP A 276 -22.00 -46.26 -13.81
C ASP A 276 -22.32 -46.70 -15.24
N TYR A 277 -22.78 -47.94 -15.37
CA TYR A 277 -23.14 -48.52 -16.67
C TYR A 277 -24.40 -47.89 -17.27
N GLU A 278 -25.33 -47.38 -16.45
CA GLU A 278 -26.58 -46.79 -16.94
C GLU A 278 -26.30 -45.47 -17.66
N ASN A 279 -25.44 -44.65 -17.07
CA ASN A 279 -25.07 -43.35 -17.62
C ASN A 279 -23.77 -43.38 -18.46
N LYS A 280 -23.13 -44.55 -18.55
CA LYS A 280 -21.84 -44.79 -19.23
C LYS A 280 -20.74 -43.86 -18.72
N LYS A 281 -20.54 -43.83 -17.40
CA LYS A 281 -19.54 -42.97 -16.75
C LYS A 281 -18.57 -43.77 -15.91
N ALA A 282 -17.33 -43.32 -15.90
CA ALA A 282 -16.30 -43.78 -14.97
C ALA A 282 -15.84 -42.57 -14.16
N THR A 283 -16.21 -42.54 -12.88
CA THR A 283 -15.88 -41.43 -11.99
C THR A 283 -14.78 -41.84 -11.02
N PRO A 284 -13.62 -41.17 -11.01
CA PRO A 284 -12.57 -41.44 -10.04
C PRO A 284 -13.10 -41.24 -8.61
N VAL A 285 -12.75 -42.15 -7.70
CA VAL A 285 -13.11 -42.07 -6.28
C VAL A 285 -11.90 -42.10 -5.36
N SER A 286 -10.76 -42.60 -5.83
CA SER A 286 -9.49 -42.49 -5.13
C SER A 286 -8.30 -42.49 -6.09
N TYR A 287 -7.20 -41.91 -5.63
CA TYR A 287 -5.90 -41.91 -6.28
C TYR A 287 -4.80 -42.20 -5.26
N GLU A 288 -3.89 -43.10 -5.60
CA GLU A 288 -2.70 -43.38 -4.80
C GLU A 288 -1.43 -43.39 -5.66
N MET A 289 -0.40 -42.74 -5.14
CA MET A 289 0.96 -42.75 -5.65
C MET A 289 1.91 -42.96 -4.48
N SER A 290 2.16 -44.23 -4.14
CA SER A 290 2.90 -44.59 -2.93
C SER A 290 4.34 -44.08 -2.96
N SER A 291 4.96 -43.97 -4.14
CA SER A 291 6.32 -43.44 -4.32
C SER A 291 6.47 -41.96 -3.90
N LEU A 292 5.38 -41.18 -3.99
CA LEU A 292 5.32 -39.79 -3.56
C LEU A 292 4.58 -39.60 -2.22
N GLY A 293 4.09 -40.69 -1.61
CA GLY A 293 3.29 -40.64 -0.38
C GLY A 293 1.96 -39.92 -0.55
N VAL A 294 1.39 -39.94 -1.76
CA VAL A 294 0.09 -39.30 -2.07
C VAL A 294 -1.01 -40.34 -1.99
N TYR A 295 -2.06 -40.03 -1.24
CA TYR A 295 -3.30 -40.78 -1.16
C TYR A 295 -4.46 -39.80 -1.03
N GLU A 296 -5.36 -39.82 -2.01
CA GLU A 296 -6.55 -38.96 -2.05
C GLU A 296 -7.80 -39.82 -2.24
N GLU A 297 -8.85 -39.52 -1.48
CA GLU A 297 -10.22 -40.03 -1.70
C GLU A 297 -11.14 -38.85 -1.98
N TYR A 298 -12.05 -39.01 -2.95
CA TYR A 298 -12.93 -37.93 -3.41
C TYR A 298 -14.37 -38.19 -2.99
N ASP A 299 -14.97 -37.26 -2.22
CA ASP A 299 -16.39 -37.32 -1.88
C ASP A 299 -17.26 -36.84 -3.05
N ILE A 300 -17.52 -37.76 -3.97
CA ILE A 300 -18.34 -37.52 -5.16
C ILE A 300 -19.83 -37.24 -4.84
N LYS A 301 -20.29 -37.42 -3.59
CA LYS A 301 -21.66 -37.09 -3.18
C LYS A 301 -21.80 -35.63 -2.76
N ASN A 302 -20.72 -35.02 -2.28
CA ASN A 302 -20.67 -33.62 -1.85
C ASN A 302 -19.62 -32.87 -2.66
N LEU A 303 -19.90 -32.69 -3.95
CA LEU A 303 -18.97 -32.13 -4.92
C LEU A 303 -18.74 -30.63 -4.65
N THR A 304 -17.55 -30.26 -4.18
CA THR A 304 -17.10 -28.86 -4.03
C THR A 304 -16.30 -28.41 -5.26
N PRO A 305 -16.18 -27.09 -5.53
CA PRO A 305 -15.28 -26.55 -6.56
C PRO A 305 -13.91 -27.23 -6.64
N GLU A 306 -13.25 -27.36 -5.49
CA GLU A 306 -11.90 -27.90 -5.36
C GLU A 306 -11.86 -29.40 -5.68
N ILE A 307 -12.89 -30.15 -5.27
CA ILE A 307 -12.99 -31.57 -5.59
C ILE A 307 -13.25 -31.77 -7.10
N ALA A 308 -14.09 -30.94 -7.73
CA ALA A 308 -14.31 -31.03 -9.18
C ALA A 308 -13.04 -30.75 -9.99
N GLU A 309 -12.30 -29.71 -9.62
CA GLU A 309 -11.04 -29.37 -10.28
C GLU A 309 -10.07 -30.54 -10.23
N LYS A 310 -9.85 -31.12 -9.04
CA LYS A 310 -9.01 -32.32 -8.87
C LYS A 310 -9.50 -33.53 -9.66
N LEU A 311 -10.81 -33.77 -9.69
CA LEU A 311 -11.38 -34.89 -10.46
C LEU A 311 -11.17 -34.72 -11.96
N ASN A 312 -11.30 -33.50 -12.48
CA ASN A 312 -11.03 -33.21 -13.89
C ASN A 312 -9.55 -33.38 -14.24
N GLU A 313 -8.64 -32.86 -13.40
CA GLU A 313 -7.20 -33.09 -13.55
C GLU A 313 -6.85 -34.59 -13.52
N LEU A 314 -7.51 -35.37 -12.65
CA LEU A 314 -7.31 -36.82 -12.57
C LEU A 314 -7.87 -37.55 -13.79
N LEU A 315 -8.99 -37.10 -14.35
CA LEU A 315 -9.54 -37.63 -15.61
C LEU A 315 -8.61 -37.32 -16.79
N ASP A 316 -8.06 -36.11 -16.89
CA ASP A 316 -7.04 -35.73 -17.89
C ASP A 316 -5.78 -36.58 -17.77
N TYR A 317 -5.30 -36.78 -16.53
CA TYR A 317 -4.18 -37.67 -16.24
C TYR A 317 -4.50 -39.10 -16.64
N THR A 318 -5.70 -39.59 -16.34
CA THR A 318 -6.15 -40.95 -16.68
C THR A 318 -6.15 -41.14 -18.19
N ASP A 319 -6.65 -40.17 -18.96
CA ASP A 319 -6.67 -40.23 -20.42
C ASP A 319 -5.24 -40.42 -20.98
N THR A 320 -4.31 -39.58 -20.50
CA THR A 320 -2.89 -39.67 -20.87
C THR A 320 -2.26 -40.99 -20.40
N TRP A 321 -2.67 -41.51 -19.23
CA TRP A 321 -2.16 -42.76 -18.69
C TRP A 321 -2.62 -43.98 -19.50
N LEU A 322 -3.89 -43.98 -19.93
CA LEU A 322 -4.44 -45.02 -20.81
C LEU A 322 -3.74 -45.03 -22.17
N ASP A 323 -3.45 -43.87 -22.77
CA ASP A 323 -2.65 -43.77 -24.01
C ASP A 323 -1.30 -44.48 -23.86
N ASN A 324 -0.65 -44.28 -22.73
CA ASN A 324 0.64 -44.91 -22.43
C ASN A 324 0.52 -46.42 -22.23
N ILE A 325 -0.56 -46.90 -21.61
CA ILE A 325 -0.81 -48.34 -21.44
C ILE A 325 -0.98 -49.00 -22.81
N GLU A 326 -1.78 -48.42 -23.70
CA GLU A 326 -1.98 -48.94 -25.06
C GLU A 326 -0.69 -48.90 -25.87
N ALA A 327 0.04 -47.78 -25.85
CA ALA A 327 1.28 -47.60 -26.59
C ALA A 327 2.42 -48.55 -26.14
N LYS A 328 2.47 -48.89 -24.85
CA LYS A 328 3.45 -49.83 -24.28
C LYS A 328 3.12 -51.29 -24.55
N GLY A 329 1.90 -51.58 -25.06
CA GLY A 329 1.52 -52.91 -25.53
C GLY A 329 1.37 -53.95 -24.42
N TYR A 330 0.78 -53.57 -23.28
CA TYR A 330 0.47 -54.49 -22.19
C TYR A 330 -0.41 -55.66 -22.64
N ARG A 331 -0.06 -56.88 -22.21
CA ARG A 331 -0.79 -58.11 -22.56
C ARG A 331 -1.25 -58.87 -21.32
N PRO A 332 -2.44 -59.52 -21.35
CA PRO A 332 -2.93 -60.28 -20.22
C PRO A 332 -2.08 -61.52 -19.96
N ILE A 333 -1.76 -61.77 -18.69
CA ILE A 333 -1.15 -63.03 -18.23
C ILE A 333 -2.23 -64.12 -18.17
N GLY A 334 -1.94 -65.31 -18.72
CA GLY A 334 -2.86 -66.45 -18.71
C GLY A 334 -3.02 -67.10 -17.33
N GLU A 335 -4.17 -67.74 -17.07
CA GLU A 335 -4.55 -68.31 -15.75
C GLU A 335 -3.50 -69.27 -15.15
N ASN A 336 -2.76 -70.00 -15.98
CA ASN A 336 -1.71 -70.95 -15.54
C ASN A 336 -0.45 -70.26 -14.96
N GLU A 337 -0.25 -68.96 -15.17
CA GLU A 337 0.90 -68.20 -14.64
C GLU A 337 0.52 -67.41 -13.36
N ILE A 338 -0.78 -67.20 -13.11
CA ILE A 338 -1.30 -66.54 -11.89
C ILE A 338 -1.16 -67.45 -10.66
N GLU A 339 -1.29 -68.77 -10.84
CA GLU A 339 -1.18 -69.75 -9.76
C GLU A 339 0.26 -69.88 -9.22
N TYR A 340 1.27 -69.63 -10.07
CA TYR A 340 2.69 -69.63 -9.69
C TYR A 340 3.05 -68.45 -8.78
N SER A 341 2.42 -67.29 -8.99
CA SER A 341 2.66 -66.08 -8.19
C SER A 341 1.92 -66.11 -6.84
N ARG A 342 0.71 -66.70 -6.77
CA ARG A 342 0.04 -66.95 -5.47
C ARG A 342 0.82 -67.94 -4.59
N LYS A 343 1.35 -69.03 -5.16
CA LYS A 343 2.14 -70.02 -4.41
C LYS A 343 3.47 -69.45 -3.88
N ALA A 344 4.07 -68.49 -4.58
CA ALA A 344 5.31 -67.85 -4.14
C ALA A 344 5.09 -66.88 -2.94
N VAL A 345 3.89 -66.32 -2.77
CA VAL A 345 3.56 -65.42 -1.65
C VAL A 345 3.10 -66.18 -0.41
N THR A 346 2.40 -67.32 -0.54
CA THR A 346 2.01 -68.15 0.61
C THR A 346 3.14 -69.07 1.14
N ALA A 347 4.28 -69.12 0.46
CA ALA A 347 5.44 -69.91 0.86
C ALA A 347 6.61 -68.99 1.27
N ARG A 348 6.37 -68.03 2.17
CA ARG A 348 7.39 -67.38 3.00
C ARG A 348 6.83 -66.96 4.34
#